data_AF-A0AAD9L699-F1
#
_entry.id   AF-A0AAD9L699-F1
#
_cell.length_a   1.000
_cell.length_b   1.000
_cell.length_c   1.000
_cell.angle_alpha   90.00
_cell.angle_beta   90.00
_cell.angle_gamma   90.00
#
_symmetry.space_group_name_H-M   'P 1'
#
loop_
_entity.id
_entity.type
_entity.pdbx_description
1 polymer ?
#
loop_
_entity_poly.entity_id
_entity_poly.type
_entity_poly.pdbx_seq_one_letter_code
_entity_poly.pdbx_strand_id
1 'polypeptide(L)'
;MVAVEMGLTAMMQHQAEFSKNLEEDLKTLLIGELHKLMLAGEESYALKVWGVYIKLLGKTLHRSVLINPLLRVPQQGFRHPSSAVKCAAFGAWKTLIDNFALSPDVIADHSRVKLIMQVFARLNAKDESLAMAKLDAWWLFLSRLGTKLPLYFEQVCILLITWQ
;
A
#
# COMPACT_ATOMS: atom_id res chain seq x y z
N MET A 1 -0.08 -19.15 6.45
CA MET A 1 -0.11 -17.71 6.78
C MET A 1 0.13 -17.44 8.26
N VAL A 2 -0.44 -18.22 9.18
CA VAL A 2 -0.25 -18.05 10.64
C VAL A 2 1.22 -17.94 11.07
N ALA A 3 2.11 -18.78 10.54
CA ALA A 3 3.55 -18.70 10.86
C ALA A 3 4.21 -17.38 10.39
N VAL A 4 3.78 -16.82 9.26
CA VAL A 4 4.28 -15.53 8.75
C VAL A 4 3.77 -14.38 9.62
N GLU A 5 2.53 -14.45 10.09
CA GLU A 5 1.95 -13.43 10.98
C GLU A 5 2.58 -13.45 12.38
N MET A 6 2.84 -14.64 12.93
CA MET A 6 3.57 -14.80 14.20
C MET A 6 5.01 -14.28 14.07
N GLY A 7 5.72 -14.65 12.99
CA GLY A 7 7.05 -14.15 12.71
C GLY A 7 7.08 -12.63 12.53
N LEU A 8 6.10 -12.06 11.82
CA LEU A 8 5.96 -10.60 11.66
C LEU A 8 5.75 -9.90 12.99
N THR A 9 4.92 -10.46 13.87
CA THR A 9 4.66 -9.89 15.20
C THR A 9 5.94 -9.80 16.03
N ALA A 10 6.76 -10.86 16.01
CA ALA A 10 8.06 -10.86 16.69
C ALA A 10 9.05 -9.86 16.06
N MET A 11 9.11 -9.78 14.73
CA MET A 11 9.96 -8.81 14.02
C MET A 11 9.56 -7.36 14.31
N MET A 12 8.25 -7.10 14.45
CA MET A 12 7.75 -5.76 14.79
C MET A 12 8.21 -5.27 16.17
N GLN A 13 8.52 -6.16 17.11
CA GLN A 13 9.07 -5.77 18.42
C GLN A 13 10.46 -5.13 18.33
N HIS A 14 11.22 -5.46 17.27
CA HIS A 14 12.56 -4.93 17.02
C HIS A 14 12.63 -4.20 15.67
N GLN A 15 11.51 -3.63 15.22
CA GLN A 15 11.36 -3.04 13.88
C GLN A 15 12.44 -2.01 13.54
N ALA A 16 12.87 -1.19 14.51
CA ALA A 16 13.88 -0.16 14.27
C ALA A 16 15.23 -0.74 13.83
N GLU A 17 15.65 -1.87 14.43
CA GLU A 17 16.90 -2.57 14.08
C GLU A 17 16.79 -3.26 12.72
N PHE A 18 15.67 -3.96 12.49
CA PHE A 18 15.40 -4.62 11.22
C PHE A 18 15.25 -3.66 10.05
N SER A 19 14.61 -2.51 10.24
CA SER A 19 14.27 -1.60 9.15
C SER A 19 15.49 -1.08 8.39
N LYS A 20 16.64 -0.90 9.07
CA LYS A 20 17.88 -0.43 8.43
C LYS A 20 18.49 -1.51 7.54
N ASN A 21 18.62 -2.74 8.06
CA ASN A 21 19.17 -3.85 7.29
C ASN A 21 18.25 -4.20 6.11
N LEU A 22 16.94 -4.19 6.36
CA LEU A 22 15.92 -4.43 5.33
C LEU A 22 15.98 -3.40 4.19
N GLU A 23 16.28 -2.13 4.49
CA GLU A 23 16.41 -1.11 3.44
C GLU A 23 17.55 -1.43 2.46
N GLU A 24 18.68 -1.93 2.96
CA GLU A 24 19.81 -2.37 2.12
C GLU A 24 19.49 -3.67 1.36
N ASP A 25 18.83 -4.64 2.00
CA ASP A 25 18.39 -5.87 1.32
C ASP A 25 17.36 -5.59 0.22
N LEU A 26 16.48 -4.60 0.40
CA LEU A 26 15.52 -4.16 -0.62
C LEU A 26 16.20 -3.54 -1.83
N LYS A 27 17.24 -2.73 -1.64
CA LYS A 27 18.03 -2.13 -2.73
C LYS A 27 18.70 -3.20 -3.57
N THR A 28 19.24 -4.23 -2.93
CA THR A 28 20.16 -5.17 -3.55
C THR A 28 19.45 -6.37 -4.17
N LEU A 29 18.38 -6.87 -3.55
CA LEU A 29 17.80 -8.16 -3.95
C LEU A 29 16.26 -8.18 -3.94
N LEU A 30 15.63 -7.74 -2.85
CA LEU A 30 14.24 -8.13 -2.58
C LEU A 30 13.22 -7.49 -3.55
N ILE A 31 13.51 -6.30 -4.08
CA ILE A 31 12.67 -5.69 -5.13
C ILE A 31 12.71 -6.54 -6.41
N GLY A 32 13.88 -7.06 -6.78
CA GLY A 32 14.02 -7.93 -7.96
C GLY A 32 13.21 -9.22 -7.81
N GLU A 33 13.27 -9.85 -6.64
CA GLU A 33 12.50 -11.08 -6.35
C GLU A 33 10.99 -10.85 -6.35
N LEU A 34 10.51 -9.71 -5.82
CA LEU A 34 9.10 -9.35 -5.90
C LEU A 34 8.63 -9.22 -7.35
N HIS A 35 9.44 -8.62 -8.23
CA HIS A 35 9.09 -8.53 -9.66
C HIS A 35 9.09 -9.89 -10.34
N LYS A 36 10.01 -10.80 -9.98
CA LYS A 36 9.99 -12.17 -10.50
C LYS A 36 8.71 -12.90 -10.11
N LEU A 37 8.28 -12.79 -8.85
CA LEU A 37 7.01 -13.37 -8.39
C LEU A 37 5.81 -12.78 -9.16
N MET A 38 5.81 -11.47 -9.42
CA MET A 38 4.77 -10.82 -10.23
C MET A 38 4.71 -11.32 -11.68
N LEU A 39 5.79 -11.92 -12.20
CA LEU A 39 5.85 -12.48 -13.56
C LEU A 39 5.61 -13.99 -13.59
N ALA A 40 5.72 -14.67 -12.44
CA ALA A 40 5.59 -16.11 -12.31
C ALA A 40 4.14 -16.59 -12.04
N GLY A 41 3.14 -15.70 -12.11
CA GLY A 41 1.75 -16.01 -11.76
C GLY A 41 1.48 -16.03 -10.26
N GLU A 42 2.40 -15.48 -9.45
CA GLU A 42 2.30 -15.39 -7.99
C GLU A 42 2.00 -13.95 -7.53
N GLU A 43 1.26 -13.18 -8.34
CA GLU A 43 1.06 -11.73 -8.12
C GLU A 43 0.39 -11.45 -6.77
N SER A 44 -0.62 -12.23 -6.42
CA SER A 44 -1.33 -12.07 -5.14
C SER A 44 -0.43 -12.36 -3.95
N TYR A 45 0.50 -13.31 -4.09
CA TYR A 45 1.49 -13.61 -3.06
C TYR A 45 2.55 -12.50 -2.97
N ALA A 46 3.07 -12.04 -4.11
CA ALA A 46 4.01 -10.93 -4.19
C ALA A 46 3.45 -9.65 -3.53
N LEU A 47 2.18 -9.32 -3.76
CA LEU A 47 1.51 -8.17 -3.15
C LEU A 47 1.39 -8.30 -1.63
N LYS A 48 1.16 -9.51 -1.11
CA LYS A 48 1.15 -9.77 0.33
C LYS A 48 2.54 -9.61 0.95
N VAL A 49 3.57 -10.21 0.33
CA VAL A 49 4.96 -10.09 0.78
C VAL A 49 5.42 -8.63 0.75
N TRP A 50 5.07 -7.89 -0.31
CA TRP A 50 5.30 -6.45 -0.40
C TRP A 50 4.70 -5.71 0.79
N GLY A 51 3.46 -6.02 1.17
CA GLY A 51 2.83 -5.43 2.36
C GLY A 51 3.61 -5.71 3.65
N VAL A 52 4.17 -6.91 3.80
CA VAL A 52 5.03 -7.24 4.94
C VAL A 52 6.27 -6.34 4.99
N TYR A 53 6.94 -6.10 3.87
CA TYR A 53 8.11 -5.20 3.83
C TYR A 53 7.73 -3.76 4.17
N ILE A 54 6.61 -3.27 3.67
CA ILE A 54 6.13 -1.92 4.02
C ILE A 54 5.84 -1.80 5.52
N LYS A 55 5.29 -2.85 6.15
CA LYS A 55 5.13 -2.87 7.62
C LYS A 55 6.48 -2.87 8.31
N LEU A 56 7.44 -3.69 7.89
CA LEU A 56 8.76 -3.80 8.54
C LEU A 56 9.61 -2.53 8.38
N LEU A 57 9.52 -1.83 7.24
CA LEU A 57 10.22 -0.56 7.04
C LEU A 57 9.72 0.54 7.97
N GLY A 58 8.44 0.52 8.37
CA GLY A 58 7.86 1.53 9.26
C GLY A 58 8.15 2.96 8.78
N LYS A 59 8.56 3.84 9.68
CA LYS A 59 8.88 5.25 9.38
C LYS A 59 10.11 5.43 8.50
N THR A 60 11.01 4.44 8.40
CA THR A 60 12.18 4.50 7.52
C THR A 60 11.75 4.70 6.07
N LEU A 61 10.63 4.10 5.66
CA LEU A 61 10.05 4.28 4.33
C LEU A 61 9.72 5.75 4.01
N HIS A 62 9.35 6.57 5.00
CA HIS A 62 8.86 7.93 4.79
C HIS A 62 9.89 8.84 4.11
N ARG A 63 11.18 8.55 4.35
CA ARG A 63 12.33 9.28 3.80
C ARG A 63 13.12 8.47 2.77
N SER A 64 12.77 7.20 2.57
CA SER A 64 13.51 6.32 1.67
C SER A 64 13.19 6.62 0.21
N VAL A 65 14.24 6.67 -0.61
CA VAL A 65 14.14 6.75 -2.08
C VAL A 65 13.54 5.48 -2.69
N LEU A 66 13.51 4.38 -1.94
CA LEU A 66 12.99 3.08 -2.40
C LEU A 66 11.49 3.03 -2.56
N ILE A 67 10.76 4.02 -2.04
CA ILE A 67 9.31 4.06 -2.21
C ILE A 67 8.89 4.00 -3.68
N ASN A 68 9.62 4.69 -4.56
CA ASN A 68 9.27 4.72 -5.98
C ASN A 68 9.43 3.36 -6.68
N PRO A 69 10.58 2.66 -6.59
CA PRO A 69 10.68 1.31 -7.15
C PRO A 69 9.76 0.31 -6.43
N LEU A 70 9.53 0.43 -5.12
CA LEU A 70 8.58 -0.43 -4.39
C LEU A 70 7.15 -0.26 -4.90
N LEU A 71 6.71 0.97 -5.21
CA LEU A 71 5.36 1.24 -5.70
C LEU A 71 5.06 0.56 -7.05
N ARG A 72 6.07 0.15 -7.82
CA ARG A 72 5.86 -0.55 -9.10
C ARG A 72 5.10 -1.87 -8.93
N VAL A 73 5.30 -2.56 -7.81
CA VAL A 73 4.65 -3.85 -7.51
C VAL A 73 3.12 -3.71 -7.39
N PRO A 74 2.56 -2.89 -6.47
CA PRO A 74 1.11 -2.67 -6.42
C PRO A 74 0.57 -1.98 -7.68
N GLN A 75 1.34 -1.09 -8.33
CA GLN A 75 0.92 -0.48 -9.59
C GLN A 75 0.73 -1.50 -10.71
N GLN A 76 1.59 -2.51 -10.81
CA GLN A 76 1.41 -3.63 -11.72
C GLN A 76 0.19 -4.46 -11.35
N GLY A 77 -0.03 -4.73 -10.05
CA GLY A 77 -1.23 -5.40 -9.54
C GLY A 77 -2.53 -4.70 -9.95
N PHE A 78 -2.60 -3.38 -9.86
CA PHE A 78 -3.78 -2.60 -10.29
C PHE A 78 -4.04 -2.64 -11.81
N ARG A 79 -3.00 -2.86 -12.62
CA ARG A 79 -3.11 -2.99 -14.08
C ARG A 79 -3.43 -4.42 -14.54
N HIS A 80 -3.34 -5.40 -13.64
CA HIS A 80 -3.58 -6.80 -13.95
C HIS A 80 -5.05 -7.04 -14.37
N PRO A 81 -5.36 -7.93 -15.33
CA PRO A 81 -6.74 -8.16 -15.78
C PRO A 81 -7.64 -8.82 -14.72
N SER A 82 -7.07 -9.69 -13.87
CA SER A 82 -7.83 -10.40 -12.81
C SER A 82 -8.23 -9.47 -11.67
N SER A 83 -9.54 -9.44 -11.34
CA SER A 83 -10.06 -8.71 -10.19
C SER A 83 -9.49 -9.18 -8.87
N ALA A 84 -9.19 -10.48 -8.71
CA ALA A 84 -8.59 -11.02 -7.49
C ALA A 84 -7.21 -10.39 -7.21
N VAL A 85 -6.39 -10.21 -8.25
CA VAL A 85 -5.07 -9.55 -8.14
C VAL A 85 -5.23 -8.08 -7.81
N LYS A 86 -6.21 -7.38 -8.40
CA LYS A 86 -6.51 -5.98 -8.04
C LYS A 86 -6.99 -5.84 -6.59
N CYS A 87 -7.79 -6.79 -6.08
CA CYS A 87 -8.18 -6.83 -4.68
C CYS A 87 -6.96 -7.03 -3.76
N ALA A 88 -6.03 -7.93 -4.12
CA ALA A 88 -4.76 -8.08 -3.41
C ALA A 88 -3.94 -6.77 -3.44
N ALA A 89 -3.95 -6.05 -4.56
CA ALA A 89 -3.27 -4.76 -4.69
C ALA A 89 -3.89 -3.68 -3.80
N PHE A 90 -5.21 -3.67 -3.62
CA PHE A 90 -5.87 -2.83 -2.60
C PHE A 90 -5.47 -3.23 -1.18
N GLY A 91 -5.29 -4.52 -0.89
CA GLY A 91 -4.74 -4.98 0.39
C GLY A 91 -3.33 -4.44 0.67
N ALA A 92 -2.45 -4.47 -0.33
CA ALA A 92 -1.15 -3.84 -0.28
C ALA A 92 -1.28 -2.31 -0.08
N TRP A 93 -2.17 -1.66 -0.83
CA TRP A 93 -2.40 -0.21 -0.73
C TRP A 93 -2.87 0.23 0.66
N LYS A 94 -3.75 -0.54 1.31
CA LYS A 94 -4.15 -0.33 2.71
C LYS A 94 -2.96 -0.35 3.66
N THR A 95 -2.04 -1.30 3.43
CA THR A 95 -0.81 -1.39 4.22
C THR A 95 0.10 -0.16 4.05
N LEU A 96 0.15 0.43 2.84
CA LEU A 96 0.87 1.68 2.60
C LEU A 96 0.20 2.87 3.29
N ILE A 97 -1.13 2.95 3.23
CA ILE A 97 -1.91 3.99 3.93
C ILE A 97 -1.64 3.93 5.44
N ASP A 98 -1.71 2.75 6.04
CA ASP A 98 -1.39 2.55 7.46
C ASP A 98 0.07 2.92 7.78
N ASN A 99 1.02 2.60 6.90
CA ASN A 99 2.41 3.00 7.08
C ASN A 99 2.57 4.53 7.07
N PHE A 100 1.97 5.24 6.11
CA PHE A 100 2.02 6.71 6.12
C PHE A 100 1.33 7.30 7.35
N ALA A 101 0.26 6.66 7.84
CA ALA A 101 -0.46 7.07 9.04
C ALA A 101 0.38 6.97 10.33
N LEU A 102 1.55 6.31 10.30
CA LEU A 102 2.51 6.33 11.42
C LEU A 102 2.99 7.76 11.77
N SER A 103 2.84 8.71 10.84
CA SER A 103 3.18 10.12 11.03
C SER A 103 2.07 11.01 10.42
N PRO A 104 1.32 11.79 11.22
CA PRO A 104 0.20 12.60 10.71
C PRO A 104 0.58 13.56 9.57
N ASP A 105 1.77 14.15 9.62
CA ASP A 105 2.25 15.06 8.58
C ASP A 105 2.61 14.32 7.28
N VAL A 106 2.97 13.05 7.35
CA VAL A 106 3.32 12.25 6.17
C VAL A 106 2.06 11.82 5.43
N ILE A 107 1.03 11.32 6.13
CA ILE A 107 -0.21 10.94 5.45
C ILE A 107 -0.96 12.15 4.88
N ALA A 108 -0.86 13.30 5.53
CA ALA A 108 -1.45 14.54 5.06
C ALA A 108 -0.54 15.30 4.07
N ASP A 109 0.67 14.84 3.76
CA ASP A 109 1.50 15.50 2.75
C ASP A 109 0.79 15.48 1.38
N HIS A 110 0.79 16.62 0.69
CA HIS A 110 0.08 16.77 -0.57
C HIS A 110 0.51 15.74 -1.64
N SER A 111 1.80 15.39 -1.69
CA SER A 111 2.29 14.39 -2.64
C SER A 111 1.81 12.99 -2.28
N ARG A 112 1.72 12.66 -0.97
CA ARG A 112 1.19 11.39 -0.48
C ARG A 112 -0.32 11.26 -0.70
N VAL A 113 -1.09 12.31 -0.40
CA VAL A 113 -2.53 12.37 -0.67
C VAL A 113 -2.77 12.16 -2.17
N LYS A 114 -2.07 12.89 -3.04
CA LYS A 114 -2.20 12.75 -4.50
C LYS A 114 -1.86 11.34 -4.98
N LEU A 115 -0.78 10.75 -4.47
CA LEU A 115 -0.38 9.38 -4.79
C LEU A 115 -1.50 8.38 -4.43
N ILE A 116 -2.01 8.45 -3.20
CA ILE A 116 -3.07 7.55 -2.71
C ILE A 116 -4.34 7.70 -3.55
N MET A 117 -4.75 8.95 -3.80
CA MET A 117 -5.97 9.28 -4.52
C MET A 117 -5.94 8.86 -5.99
N GLN A 118 -4.76 8.79 -6.61
CA GLN A 118 -4.61 8.41 -8.01
C GLN A 118 -5.21 7.03 -8.32
N VAL A 119 -5.08 6.06 -7.42
CA VAL A 119 -5.60 4.70 -7.63
C VAL A 119 -7.13 4.71 -7.61
N PHE A 120 -7.73 5.43 -6.66
CA PHE A 120 -9.18 5.51 -6.52
C PHE A 120 -9.84 6.23 -7.70
N ALA A 121 -9.20 7.25 -8.25
CA ALA A 121 -9.71 8.00 -9.39
C ALA A 121 -9.66 7.22 -10.72
N ARG A 122 -8.66 6.35 -10.93
CA ARG A 122 -8.42 5.70 -12.23
C ARG A 122 -9.00 4.29 -12.34
N LEU A 123 -9.24 3.62 -11.23
CA LEU A 123 -9.69 2.24 -11.23
C LEU A 123 -11.22 2.19 -11.16
N ASN A 124 -11.84 1.79 -12.27
CA ASN A 124 -13.26 1.46 -12.28
C ASN A 124 -13.48 0.00 -11.82
N ALA A 125 -14.37 -0.19 -10.85
CA ALA A 125 -14.70 -1.50 -10.31
C ALA A 125 -15.67 -2.20 -11.26
N LYS A 126 -15.26 -3.36 -11.77
CA LYS A 126 -16.06 -4.15 -12.73
C LYS A 126 -16.93 -5.22 -12.08
N ASP A 127 -16.74 -5.42 -10.78
CA ASP A 127 -17.47 -6.37 -9.95
C ASP A 127 -17.54 -5.87 -8.50
N GLU A 128 -18.42 -6.48 -7.73
CA GLU A 128 -18.71 -6.14 -6.34
C GLU A 128 -17.49 -6.31 -5.42
N SER A 129 -16.71 -7.37 -5.61
CA SER A 129 -15.54 -7.66 -4.77
C SER A 129 -14.48 -6.56 -4.90
N LEU A 130 -14.24 -6.09 -6.13
CA LEU A 130 -13.32 -5.00 -6.40
C LEU A 130 -13.87 -3.65 -5.92
N ALA A 131 -15.18 -3.42 -6.05
CA ALA A 131 -15.84 -2.23 -5.52
C ALA A 131 -15.69 -2.14 -4.00
N MET A 132 -15.93 -3.25 -3.30
CA MET A 132 -15.77 -3.36 -1.85
C MET A 132 -14.31 -3.14 -1.43
N ALA A 133 -13.35 -3.80 -2.09
CA ALA A 133 -11.92 -3.62 -1.79
C ALA A 133 -11.46 -2.16 -1.98
N LYS A 134 -11.97 -1.49 -3.02
CA LYS A 134 -11.73 -0.06 -3.29
C LYS A 134 -12.34 0.81 -2.18
N LEU A 135 -13.58 0.52 -1.78
CA LEU A 135 -14.32 1.30 -0.78
C LEU A 135 -13.66 1.18 0.60
N ASP A 136 -13.29 -0.03 1.00
CA ASP A 136 -12.56 -0.30 2.24
C ASP A 136 -11.25 0.47 2.32
N ALA A 137 -10.48 0.48 1.23
CA ALA A 137 -9.21 1.19 1.18
C ALA A 137 -9.39 2.71 1.21
N TRP A 138 -10.42 3.22 0.54
CA TRP A 138 -10.76 4.65 0.56
C TRP A 138 -11.25 5.09 1.95
N TRP A 139 -12.13 4.31 2.58
CA TRP A 139 -12.62 4.56 3.93
C TRP A 139 -11.51 4.52 4.98
N LEU A 140 -10.58 3.57 4.84
CA LEU A 140 -9.37 3.52 5.68
C LEU A 140 -8.57 4.82 5.53
N PHE A 141 -8.35 5.29 4.30
CA PHE A 141 -7.59 6.52 4.07
C PHE A 141 -8.25 7.74 4.74
N LEU A 142 -9.56 7.91 4.58
CA LEU A 142 -10.32 8.93 5.30
C LEU A 142 -10.15 8.85 6.81
N SER A 143 -10.29 7.64 7.36
CA SER A 143 -10.15 7.38 8.79
C SER A 143 -8.76 7.73 9.30
N ARG A 144 -7.71 7.52 8.48
CA ARG A 144 -6.32 7.84 8.83
C ARG A 144 -5.97 9.32 8.66
N LEU A 145 -6.69 10.08 7.83
CA LEU A 145 -6.53 11.54 7.76
C LEU A 145 -7.02 12.23 9.05
N GLY A 146 -8.04 11.67 9.70
CA GLY A 146 -8.54 12.17 10.99
C GLY A 146 -8.88 13.67 10.95
N THR A 147 -8.29 14.45 11.86
CA THR A 147 -8.53 15.90 11.95
C THR A 147 -8.03 16.70 10.75
N LYS A 148 -7.21 16.12 9.88
CA LYS A 148 -6.75 16.75 8.63
C LYS A 148 -7.71 16.54 7.47
N LEU A 149 -8.71 15.66 7.59
CA LEU A 149 -9.69 15.38 6.54
C LEU A 149 -10.36 16.65 5.98
N PRO A 150 -10.79 17.65 6.78
CA PRO A 150 -11.42 18.85 6.24
C PRO A 150 -10.57 19.59 5.21
N LEU A 151 -9.24 19.51 5.29
CA LEU A 151 -8.32 20.14 4.33
C LEU A 151 -8.36 19.50 2.94
N TYR A 152 -8.77 18.23 2.86
CA TYR A 152 -8.82 17.44 1.64
C TYR A 152 -10.25 17.03 1.28
N PHE A 153 -11.26 17.61 1.94
CA PHE A 153 -12.64 17.18 1.83
C PHE A 153 -13.11 17.13 0.37
N GLU A 154 -12.92 18.21 -0.39
CA GLU A 154 -13.29 18.24 -1.81
C GLU A 154 -12.55 17.15 -2.58
N GLN A 155 -11.23 17.06 -2.44
CA GLN A 155 -10.43 16.08 -3.17
C GLN A 155 -10.85 14.63 -2.89
N VAL A 156 -11.15 14.30 -1.64
CA VAL A 156 -11.40 12.91 -1.23
C VAL A 156 -12.88 12.52 -1.32
N CYS A 157 -13.80 13.46 -1.10
CA CYS A 157 -15.24 13.22 -1.13
C CYS A 157 -15.86 13.42 -2.51
N ILE A 158 -15.27 14.21 -3.42
CA ILE A 158 -15.76 14.30 -4.82
C ILE A 158 -15.77 12.93 -5.49
N LEU A 159 -14.83 12.05 -5.12
CA LEU A 159 -14.86 10.68 -5.62
C LEU A 159 -16.22 10.02 -5.38
N LEU A 160 -16.85 10.17 -4.22
CA LEU A 160 -18.16 9.54 -3.95
C LEU A 160 -19.24 9.88 -5.00
N ILE A 161 -19.12 11.05 -5.63
CA ILE A 161 -20.06 11.55 -6.64
C ILE A 161 -19.69 11.02 -8.04
N THR A 162 -18.42 10.71 -8.28
CA THR A 162 -17.88 10.27 -9.58
C THR A 162 -17.62 8.76 -9.66
N TRP A 163 -18.08 7.95 -8.69
CA TRP A 163 -17.94 6.48 -8.64
C TRP A 163 -18.85 5.72 -9.64
N GLN A 164 -18.92 6.18 -10.90
CA GLN A 164 -19.53 5.47 -12.03
C GLN A 164 -18.49 4.70 -12.85
#